data_AF-A0A2S7JNW7-F1
#
_entry.id   AF-A0A2S7JNW7-F1
#
_cell.length_a   1.000
_cell.length_b   1.000
_cell.length_c   1.000
_cell.angle_alpha   90.00
_cell.angle_beta   90.00
_cell.angle_gamma   90.00
#
_symmetry.space_group_name_H-M   'P 1'
#
loop_
_entity.id
_entity.type
_entity.pdbx_description
1 polymer ?
#
loop_
_entity_poly.entity_id
_entity_poly.type
_entity_poly.pdbx_seq_one_letter_code
_entity_poly.pdbx_strand_id
1 'polypeptide(L)'
;MQIHELSQAQRERLAYLELRVFFTGELRRADIENRFGVKPAAASRDISVYRELAPQNLSYDLSLRCYVATPVFVPVFDMRSDRVLTWLAQGFGDGLDLGLPTQTPFEGPQHFFSPNLPTLAALTRAICAKKAVAIDYLSVSSGAKHREVVPVALADNGLRWHLRAYDRFKKQFADFVLTRIRNVTQLDGIAQPDESIAADQQWMQTVSLQLVPHPDMQWPQAVELDYGMTQGVLEVTTRAAMAGYVLQRWSVDASPKHSLDPNAHHLWLQNHEVLRGVQSAVLAPGARSQERAA
;
A
#
# COMPACT_ATOMS: atom_id res chain seq x y z
N MET A 1 3.06 10.20 -33.63
CA MET A 1 3.17 8.88 -32.98
C MET A 1 2.36 8.91 -31.71
N GLN A 2 1.47 7.95 -31.50
CA GLN A 2 0.67 7.86 -30.27
C GLN A 2 1.23 6.76 -29.36
N ILE A 3 1.23 6.99 -28.04
CA ILE A 3 1.88 6.09 -27.06
C ILE A 3 1.38 4.64 -27.16
N HIS A 4 0.11 4.44 -27.52
CA HIS A 4 -0.50 3.12 -27.65
C HIS A 4 -0.03 2.32 -28.87
N GLU A 5 0.62 2.97 -29.85
CA GLU A 5 1.22 2.30 -31.01
C GLU A 5 2.56 1.62 -30.65
N LEU A 6 3.11 1.92 -29.47
CA LEU A 6 4.36 1.35 -28.99
C LEU A 6 4.15 -0.03 -28.33
N SER A 7 5.09 -0.93 -28.57
CA SER A 7 5.16 -2.21 -27.85
C SER A 7 5.21 -1.99 -26.33
N GLN A 8 4.69 -2.95 -25.55
CA GLN A 8 4.72 -2.87 -24.08
C GLN A 8 6.13 -2.64 -23.55
N ALA A 9 7.11 -3.42 -24.02
CA ALA A 9 8.50 -3.29 -23.60
C ALA A 9 9.06 -1.89 -23.91
N GLN A 10 8.68 -1.27 -25.02
CA GLN A 10 9.11 0.09 -25.35
C GLN A 10 8.45 1.12 -24.44
N ARG A 11 7.15 1.00 -24.15
CA ARG A 11 6.45 1.88 -23.20
C ARG A 11 7.08 1.84 -21.81
N GLU A 12 7.44 0.66 -21.32
CA GLU A 12 8.11 0.49 -20.02
C GLU A 12 9.47 1.23 -19.99
N ARG A 13 10.24 1.18 -21.09
CA ARG A 13 11.52 1.90 -21.19
C ARG A 13 11.34 3.42 -21.27
N LEU A 14 10.33 3.89 -22.01
CA LEU A 14 10.02 5.33 -22.07
C LEU A 14 9.50 5.87 -20.74
N ALA A 15 8.68 5.08 -20.02
CA ALA A 15 8.22 5.44 -18.69
C ALA A 15 9.38 5.51 -17.68
N TYR A 16 10.33 4.56 -17.74
CA TYR A 16 11.56 4.62 -16.93
C TYR A 16 12.40 5.87 -17.27
N LEU A 17 12.59 6.13 -18.56
CA LEU A 17 13.32 7.29 -19.06
C LEU A 17 12.75 8.58 -18.48
N GLU A 18 11.44 8.77 -18.62
CA GLU A 18 10.72 9.94 -18.17
C GLU A 18 10.78 10.10 -16.65
N LEU A 19 10.50 9.02 -15.91
CA LEU A 19 10.58 9.00 -14.45
C LEU A 19 11.96 9.45 -13.97
N ARG A 20 13.02 8.87 -14.56
CA ARG A 20 14.40 9.19 -14.18
C ARG A 20 14.70 10.66 -14.43
N VAL A 21 14.55 11.13 -15.67
CA VAL A 21 14.92 12.51 -16.00
C VAL A 21 14.09 13.54 -15.23
N PHE A 22 12.82 13.24 -14.95
CA PHE A 22 11.95 14.13 -14.18
C PHE A 22 12.42 14.30 -12.73
N PHE A 23 12.80 13.20 -12.06
CA PHE A 23 13.18 13.24 -10.65
C PHE A 23 14.68 13.44 -10.39
N THR A 24 15.56 13.03 -11.31
CA THR A 24 17.02 13.16 -11.19
C THR A 24 17.61 14.26 -12.05
N GLY A 25 16.80 14.88 -12.91
CA GLY A 25 17.21 15.99 -13.79
C GLY A 25 18.04 15.58 -15.02
N GLU A 26 18.58 14.37 -15.04
CA GLU A 26 19.43 13.88 -16.14
C GLU A 26 19.17 12.41 -16.52
N LEU A 27 19.51 12.08 -17.77
CA LEU A 27 19.43 10.76 -18.36
C LEU A 27 20.61 10.52 -19.30
N ARG A 28 21.32 9.41 -19.09
CA ARG A 28 22.31 8.86 -20.02
C ARG A 28 21.73 7.65 -20.73
N ARG A 29 22.20 7.40 -21.95
CA ARG A 29 21.86 6.19 -22.70
C ARG A 29 22.15 4.91 -21.91
N ALA A 30 23.28 4.89 -21.19
CA ALA A 30 23.69 3.79 -20.34
C ALA A 30 22.68 3.44 -19.23
N ASP A 31 21.86 4.40 -18.78
CA ASP A 31 20.84 4.14 -17.76
C ASP A 31 19.76 3.18 -18.29
N ILE A 32 19.35 3.37 -19.54
CA ILE A 32 18.38 2.50 -20.22
C ILE A 32 19.02 1.14 -20.53
N GLU A 33 20.27 1.15 -21.02
CA GLU A 33 21.03 -0.07 -21.31
C GLU A 33 21.18 -0.95 -20.06
N ASN A 34 21.64 -0.37 -18.95
CA ASN A 34 21.87 -1.09 -17.70
C ASN A 34 20.57 -1.58 -17.06
N ARG A 35 19.50 -0.79 -17.13
CA ARG A 35 18.22 -1.17 -16.53
C ARG A 35 17.53 -2.31 -17.29
N PHE A 36 17.54 -2.27 -18.62
CA PHE A 36 16.74 -3.18 -19.45
C PHE A 36 17.57 -4.21 -20.23
N GLY A 37 18.90 -4.18 -20.13
CA GLY A 37 19.78 -5.08 -20.90
C GLY A 37 19.70 -4.87 -22.41
N VAL A 38 19.29 -3.68 -22.86
CA VAL A 38 19.13 -3.37 -24.29
C VAL A 38 20.44 -2.88 -24.90
N LYS A 39 20.64 -3.16 -26.20
CA LYS A 39 21.82 -2.67 -26.93
C LYS A 39 21.75 -1.15 -27.13
N PRO A 40 22.91 -0.47 -27.29
CA PRO A 40 22.97 0.99 -27.46
C PRO A 40 22.07 1.55 -28.57
N ALA A 41 21.92 0.84 -29.69
CA ALA A 41 21.06 1.27 -30.79
C ALA A 41 19.57 1.31 -30.40
N ALA A 42 19.12 0.40 -29.54
CA ALA A 42 17.75 0.39 -29.03
C ALA A 42 17.53 1.55 -28.05
N ALA A 43 18.45 1.76 -27.11
CA ALA A 43 18.37 2.87 -26.16
C ALA A 43 18.36 4.25 -26.86
N SER A 44 19.20 4.46 -27.88
CA SER A 44 19.18 5.69 -28.68
C SER A 44 17.84 5.89 -29.42
N ARG A 45 17.25 4.79 -29.92
CA ARG A 45 15.94 4.82 -30.58
C ARG A 45 14.85 5.20 -29.60
N ASP A 46 14.86 4.64 -28.39
CA ASP A 46 13.89 4.96 -27.35
C ASP A 46 13.96 6.44 -26.94
N ILE A 47 15.16 7.02 -26.78
CA ILE A 47 15.32 8.45 -26.52
C ILE A 47 14.77 9.30 -27.67
N SER A 48 15.03 8.90 -28.91
CA SER A 48 14.52 9.61 -30.10
C SER A 48 12.99 9.59 -30.15
N VAL A 49 12.40 8.41 -29.92
CA VAL A 49 10.95 8.20 -29.83
C VAL A 49 10.34 9.06 -28.72
N TYR A 50 10.98 9.14 -27.55
CA TYR A 50 10.51 10.00 -26.46
C TYR A 50 10.53 11.49 -26.84
N ARG A 51 11.59 11.95 -27.52
CA ARG A 51 11.70 13.35 -27.98
C ARG A 51 10.68 13.69 -29.07
N GLU A 52 10.21 12.72 -29.85
CA GLU A 52 9.10 12.93 -30.78
C GLU A 52 7.77 13.07 -30.05
N LEU A 53 7.58 12.34 -28.93
CA LEU A 53 6.37 12.41 -28.11
C LEU A 53 6.30 13.69 -27.26
N ALA A 54 7.42 14.08 -26.67
CA ALA A 54 7.55 15.29 -25.84
C ALA A 54 8.80 16.10 -26.23
N PRO A 55 8.73 16.89 -27.32
CA PRO A 55 9.87 17.62 -27.86
C PRO A 55 10.48 18.64 -26.88
N GLN A 56 9.68 19.14 -25.95
CA GLN A 56 10.08 20.15 -24.99
C GLN A 56 10.66 19.57 -23.70
N ASN A 57 10.57 18.27 -23.45
CA ASN A 57 10.96 17.69 -22.17
C ASN A 57 12.47 17.49 -22.01
N LEU A 58 13.20 17.28 -23.11
CA LEU A 58 14.64 16.98 -23.07
C LEU A 58 15.47 17.97 -23.89
N SER A 59 16.54 18.47 -23.28
CA SER A 59 17.66 19.09 -24.00
C SER A 59 18.93 18.23 -23.85
N TYR A 60 19.80 18.23 -24.85
CA TYR A 60 21.07 17.51 -24.76
C TYR A 60 22.17 18.46 -24.28
N ASP A 61 22.80 18.15 -23.15
CA ASP A 61 23.92 18.91 -22.61
C ASP A 61 25.24 18.34 -23.15
N LEU A 62 25.97 19.16 -23.92
CA LEU A 62 27.25 18.76 -24.55
C LEU A 62 28.38 18.59 -23.53
N SER A 63 28.35 19.34 -22.43
CA SER A 63 29.37 19.31 -21.38
C SER A 63 29.23 18.04 -20.53
N LEU A 64 28.01 17.76 -20.09
CA LEU A 64 27.68 16.58 -19.28
C LEU A 64 27.50 15.31 -20.11
N ARG A 65 27.37 15.46 -21.44
CA ARG A 65 27.11 14.38 -22.41
C ARG A 65 25.88 13.55 -22.06
N CYS A 66 24.86 14.19 -21.50
CA CYS A 66 23.60 13.58 -21.09
C CYS A 66 22.40 14.39 -21.59
N TYR A 67 21.21 13.79 -21.50
CA TYR A 67 19.96 14.52 -21.69
C TYR A 67 19.52 15.08 -20.34
N VAL A 68 19.04 16.32 -20.31
CA VAL A 68 18.57 16.99 -19.09
C VAL A 68 17.11 17.40 -19.23
N ALA A 69 16.40 17.42 -18.10
CA ALA A 69 15.04 17.95 -18.03
C ALA A 69 15.03 19.45 -18.32
N THR A 70 14.03 19.94 -19.05
CA THR A 70 13.83 21.37 -19.28
C THR A 70 12.94 22.01 -18.21
N PRO A 71 12.93 23.34 -18.09
CA PRO A 71 12.00 24.05 -17.18
C PRO A 71 10.51 23.91 -17.54
N VAL A 72 10.20 23.47 -18.77
CA VAL A 72 8.83 23.32 -19.28
C VAL A 72 8.42 21.85 -19.42
N PHE A 73 9.08 20.98 -18.66
CA PHE A 73 8.85 19.54 -18.69
C PHE A 73 7.40 19.19 -18.28
N VAL A 74 6.71 18.43 -19.13
CA VAL A 74 5.37 17.89 -18.82
C VAL A 74 5.39 16.37 -18.99
N PRO A 75 5.24 15.58 -17.91
CA PRO A 75 5.20 14.12 -18.00
C PRO A 75 4.11 13.63 -18.97
N VAL A 76 4.47 12.66 -19.80
CA VAL A 76 3.60 12.00 -20.76
C VAL A 76 2.98 10.73 -20.16
N PHE A 77 3.69 10.10 -19.21
CA PHE A 77 3.23 8.94 -18.46
C PHE A 77 2.69 9.38 -17.09
N ASP A 78 1.61 8.73 -16.67
CA ASP A 78 1.06 8.95 -15.34
C ASP A 78 2.04 8.43 -14.26
N MET A 79 2.33 9.27 -13.28
CA MET A 79 3.27 8.99 -12.19
C MET A 79 2.53 8.98 -10.87
N ARG A 80 2.27 7.78 -10.35
CA ARG A 80 1.64 7.63 -9.04
C ARG A 80 2.66 7.87 -7.92
N SER A 81 2.37 8.80 -7.02
CA SER A 81 3.27 9.18 -5.92
C SER A 81 3.75 8.01 -5.08
N ASP A 82 2.91 7.01 -4.80
CA ASP A 82 3.27 5.81 -4.04
C ASP A 82 4.39 4.99 -4.72
N ARG A 83 4.30 4.85 -6.05
CA ARG A 83 5.30 4.14 -6.86
C ARG A 83 6.58 4.93 -6.98
N VAL A 84 6.47 6.24 -7.20
CA VAL A 84 7.62 7.15 -7.27
C VAL A 84 8.41 7.14 -5.97
N LEU A 85 7.74 7.32 -4.82
CA LEU A 85 8.39 7.34 -3.52
C LEU A 85 9.05 5.99 -3.22
N THR A 86 8.41 4.88 -3.57
CA THR A 86 9.03 3.55 -3.47
C THR A 86 10.29 3.46 -4.33
N TRP A 87 10.23 3.96 -5.57
CA TRP A 87 11.37 3.97 -6.48
C TRP A 87 12.53 4.85 -5.98
N LEU A 88 12.24 6.03 -5.45
CA LEU A 88 13.25 6.90 -4.83
C LEU A 88 13.90 6.23 -3.61
N ALA A 89 13.09 5.55 -2.80
CA ALA A 89 13.53 4.89 -1.57
C ALA A 89 14.34 3.61 -1.80
N GLN A 90 13.93 2.78 -2.76
CA GLN A 90 14.39 1.39 -2.89
C GLN A 90 14.89 1.04 -4.30
N GLY A 91 14.82 1.96 -5.26
CA GLY A 91 15.01 1.65 -6.67
C GLY A 91 13.85 0.81 -7.22
N PHE A 92 14.11 0.02 -8.26
CA PHE A 92 13.08 -0.83 -8.86
C PHE A 92 13.04 -2.20 -8.19
N GLY A 93 11.87 -2.58 -7.67
CA GLY A 93 11.64 -3.81 -6.91
C GLY A 93 11.19 -5.01 -7.75
N ASP A 94 11.92 -5.37 -8.81
CA ASP A 94 11.67 -6.60 -9.58
C ASP A 94 12.37 -7.84 -8.98
N GLY A 95 12.98 -7.70 -7.80
CA GLY A 95 13.70 -8.78 -7.11
C GLY A 95 15.09 -9.06 -7.70
N LEU A 96 15.50 -8.31 -8.73
CA LEU A 96 16.88 -8.30 -9.22
C LEU A 96 17.61 -7.17 -8.51
N ASP A 97 18.49 -7.51 -7.59
CA ASP A 97 19.46 -6.54 -7.09
C ASP A 97 20.48 -6.28 -8.20
N LEU A 98 20.18 -5.29 -9.03
CA LEU A 98 21.06 -4.83 -10.11
C LEU A 98 22.25 -4.03 -9.56
N GLY A 99 22.37 -3.84 -8.24
CA GLY A 99 23.41 -3.01 -7.62
C GLY A 99 23.37 -1.55 -8.08
N LEU A 100 22.23 -1.09 -8.60
CA LEU A 100 22.07 0.28 -9.06
C LEU A 100 22.00 1.21 -7.85
N PRO A 101 22.76 2.32 -7.84
CA PRO A 101 22.74 3.25 -6.73
C PRO A 101 21.33 3.85 -6.55
N THR A 102 20.92 4.06 -5.30
CA THR A 102 19.72 4.85 -5.00
C THR A 102 19.90 6.25 -5.55
N GLN A 103 18.83 6.83 -6.11
CA GLN A 103 18.93 8.13 -6.77
C GLN A 103 18.97 9.30 -5.77
N THR A 104 18.54 9.06 -4.53
CA THR A 104 18.49 10.06 -3.48
C THR A 104 18.75 9.37 -2.14
N PRO A 105 19.48 10.01 -1.20
CA PRO A 105 19.56 9.52 0.17
C PRO A 105 18.15 9.36 0.75
N PHE A 106 17.86 8.18 1.26
CA PHE A 106 16.57 7.87 1.86
C PHE A 106 16.81 7.12 3.18
N GLU A 107 16.13 7.56 4.22
CA GLU A 107 16.01 6.84 5.48
C GLU A 107 14.52 6.62 5.75
N GLY A 108 14.16 5.36 5.99
CA GLY A 108 12.78 4.96 6.22
C GLY A 108 12.68 4.00 7.39
N PRO A 109 11.46 3.71 7.84
CA PRO A 109 11.25 2.75 8.92
C PRO A 109 11.84 1.40 8.54
N GLN A 110 12.61 0.80 9.45
CA GLN A 110 13.10 -0.56 9.27
C GLN A 110 11.89 -1.51 9.22
N HIS A 111 11.84 -2.37 8.19
CA HIS A 111 10.80 -3.39 8.05
C HIS A 111 11.06 -4.55 9.02
N PHE A 112 10.74 -4.35 10.30
CA PHE A 112 10.91 -5.39 11.33
C PHE A 112 9.89 -6.55 11.21
N PHE A 113 8.83 -6.36 10.42
CA PHE A 113 7.70 -7.30 10.34
C PHE A 113 7.60 -8.00 8.98
N SER A 114 8.73 -8.52 8.49
CA SER A 114 8.79 -9.29 7.25
C SER A 114 8.23 -10.71 7.46
N PRO A 115 7.15 -11.12 6.77
CA PRO A 115 6.65 -12.48 6.86
C PRO A 115 7.67 -13.46 6.25
N ASN A 116 7.70 -14.69 6.78
CA ASN A 116 8.46 -15.76 6.16
C ASN A 116 7.91 -16.03 4.74
N LEU A 117 8.75 -15.89 3.70
CA LEU A 117 8.32 -16.00 2.31
C LEU A 117 7.73 -17.38 1.95
N PRO A 118 8.32 -18.52 2.37
CA PRO A 118 7.67 -19.83 2.24
C PRO A 118 6.27 -19.90 2.85
N THR A 119 6.08 -19.39 4.07
CA THR A 119 4.77 -19.32 4.73
C THR A 119 3.79 -18.47 3.94
N LEU A 120 4.21 -17.27 3.51
CA LEU A 120 3.38 -16.37 2.69
C LEU A 120 2.98 -17.05 1.38
N ALA A 121 3.91 -17.69 0.67
CA ALA A 121 3.65 -18.40 -0.57
C ALA A 121 2.67 -19.58 -0.38
N ALA A 122 2.78 -20.33 0.72
CA ALA A 122 1.83 -21.40 1.04
C ALA A 122 0.41 -20.85 1.25
N LEU A 123 0.29 -19.76 2.02
CA LEU A 123 -1.00 -19.12 2.29
C LEU A 123 -1.62 -18.50 1.03
N THR A 124 -0.85 -17.78 0.22
CA THR A 124 -1.38 -17.17 -1.01
C THR A 124 -1.80 -18.22 -2.05
N ARG A 125 -1.05 -19.32 -2.17
CA ARG A 125 -1.50 -20.47 -2.99
C ARG A 125 -2.83 -21.04 -2.49
N ALA A 126 -2.99 -21.19 -1.17
CA ALA A 126 -4.24 -21.68 -0.59
C ALA A 126 -5.42 -20.71 -0.83
N ILE A 127 -5.20 -19.39 -0.73
CA ILE A 127 -6.20 -18.37 -1.08
C ILE A 127 -6.61 -18.52 -2.55
N CYS A 128 -5.65 -18.55 -3.48
CA CYS A 128 -5.92 -18.69 -4.91
C CYS A 128 -6.64 -19.99 -5.25
N ALA A 129 -6.28 -21.09 -4.58
CA ALA A 129 -6.89 -22.40 -4.76
C ALA A 129 -8.21 -22.59 -3.99
N LYS A 130 -8.63 -21.62 -3.16
CA LYS A 130 -9.79 -21.71 -2.25
C LYS A 130 -9.75 -22.98 -1.38
N LYS A 131 -8.57 -23.32 -0.86
CA LYS A 131 -8.34 -24.51 -0.03
C LYS A 131 -8.12 -24.16 1.43
N ALA A 132 -8.60 -25.03 2.32
CA ALA A 132 -8.30 -24.93 3.74
C ALA A 132 -6.83 -25.27 4.02
N VAL A 133 -6.31 -24.69 5.10
CA VAL A 133 -4.97 -25.00 5.63
C VAL A 133 -5.03 -25.24 7.13
N ALA A 134 -4.17 -26.13 7.61
CA ALA A 134 -3.83 -26.22 9.01
C ALA A 134 -2.62 -25.32 9.29
N ILE A 135 -2.73 -24.48 10.33
CA ILE A 135 -1.67 -23.57 10.75
C ILE A 135 -1.32 -23.76 12.23
N ASP A 136 -0.04 -23.59 12.54
CA ASP A 136 0.43 -23.41 13.90
C ASP A 136 0.57 -21.92 14.19
N TYR A 137 -0.35 -21.37 14.98
CA TYR A 137 -0.44 -19.95 15.28
C TYR A 137 -0.05 -19.64 16.72
N LEU A 138 0.86 -18.68 16.89
CA LEU A 138 1.28 -18.21 18.21
C LEU A 138 0.50 -16.95 18.61
N SER A 139 -0.55 -17.12 19.43
CA SER A 139 -1.33 -16.01 19.98
C SER A 139 -0.62 -15.35 21.17
N VAL A 140 -0.64 -14.02 21.24
CA VAL A 140 -0.12 -13.27 22.40
C VAL A 140 -0.92 -13.59 23.67
N SER A 141 -2.25 -13.71 23.55
CA SER A 141 -3.13 -13.91 24.71
C SER A 141 -3.29 -15.37 25.11
N SER A 142 -3.03 -16.31 24.21
CA SER A 142 -3.38 -17.72 24.44
C SER A 142 -2.36 -18.75 23.97
N GLY A 143 -1.14 -18.30 23.65
CA GLY A 143 -0.03 -19.18 23.29
C GLY A 143 -0.19 -19.89 21.95
N ALA A 144 0.57 -20.97 21.77
CA ALA A 144 0.59 -21.75 20.54
C ALA A 144 -0.69 -22.58 20.38
N LYS A 145 -1.31 -22.51 19.20
CA LYS A 145 -2.52 -23.26 18.87
C LYS A 145 -2.44 -23.79 17.46
N HIS A 146 -2.93 -25.02 17.29
CA HIS A 146 -3.24 -25.57 15.98
C HIS A 146 -4.63 -25.09 15.54
N ARG A 147 -4.74 -24.67 14.28
CA ARG A 147 -5.97 -24.11 13.71
C ARG A 147 -6.17 -24.60 12.29
N GLU A 148 -7.38 -25.06 11.98
CA GLU A 148 -7.82 -25.21 10.60
C GLU A 148 -8.53 -23.92 10.17
N VAL A 149 -8.03 -23.30 9.13
CA VAL A 149 -8.55 -22.03 8.63
C VAL A 149 -8.75 -22.09 7.12
N VAL A 150 -9.75 -21.36 6.64
CA VAL A 150 -9.92 -21.09 5.21
C VAL A 150 -9.41 -19.68 4.93
N PRO A 151 -8.21 -19.53 4.35
CA PRO A 151 -7.63 -18.23 4.07
C PRO A 151 -8.39 -17.56 2.92
N VAL A 152 -8.79 -16.31 3.10
CA VAL A 152 -9.62 -15.59 2.11
C VAL A 152 -8.99 -14.32 1.57
N ALA A 153 -8.15 -13.63 2.36
CA ALA A 153 -7.48 -12.42 1.91
C ALA A 153 -6.21 -12.13 2.71
N LEU A 154 -5.37 -11.27 2.14
CA LEU A 154 -4.32 -10.57 2.88
C LEU A 154 -4.79 -9.16 3.21
N ALA A 155 -4.40 -8.68 4.39
CA ALA A 155 -4.68 -7.34 4.85
C ALA A 155 -3.39 -6.71 5.40
N ASP A 156 -3.11 -5.48 4.97
CA ASP A 156 -2.01 -4.67 5.51
C ASP A 156 -2.59 -3.53 6.34
N ASN A 157 -2.14 -3.41 7.59
CA ASN A 157 -2.53 -2.31 8.47
C ASN A 157 -1.45 -1.21 8.58
N GLY A 158 -0.39 -1.27 7.76
CA GLY A 158 0.74 -0.34 7.75
C GLY A 158 1.84 -0.68 8.76
N LEU A 159 1.59 -1.61 9.70
CA LEU A 159 2.57 -2.08 10.67
C LEU A 159 2.85 -3.57 10.53
N ARG A 160 1.82 -4.36 10.24
CA ARG A 160 1.86 -5.82 10.13
C ARG A 160 0.91 -6.29 9.06
N TRP A 161 1.33 -7.34 8.36
CA TRP A 161 0.46 -8.09 7.47
C TRP A 161 -0.34 -9.14 8.24
N HIS A 162 -1.61 -9.27 7.86
CA HIS A 162 -2.55 -10.23 8.40
C HIS A 162 -3.11 -11.11 7.30
N LEU A 163 -3.37 -12.35 7.65
CA LEU A 163 -4.23 -13.25 6.92
C LEU A 163 -5.65 -13.10 7.47
N ARG A 164 -6.59 -12.68 6.63
CA ARG A 164 -8.02 -12.81 6.90
C ARG A 164 -8.43 -14.23 6.55
N ALA A 165 -9.04 -14.94 7.49
CA ALA A 165 -9.45 -16.33 7.28
C ALA A 165 -10.69 -16.69 8.10
N TYR A 166 -11.48 -17.65 7.61
CA TYR A 166 -12.51 -18.30 8.41
C TYR A 166 -11.86 -19.33 9.33
N ASP A 167 -11.97 -19.13 10.64
CA ASP A 167 -11.47 -20.07 11.66
C ASP A 167 -12.54 -21.14 11.91
N ARG A 168 -12.31 -22.38 11.46
CA ARG A 168 -13.28 -23.48 11.60
C ARG A 168 -13.53 -23.88 13.06
N PHE A 169 -12.56 -23.64 13.94
CA PHE A 169 -12.73 -23.91 15.37
C PHE A 169 -13.69 -22.90 16.01
N LYS A 170 -13.56 -21.62 15.66
CA LYS A 170 -14.44 -20.55 16.19
C LYS A 170 -15.70 -20.31 15.35
N LYS A 171 -15.76 -20.86 14.13
CA LYS A 171 -16.83 -20.64 13.14
C LYS A 171 -17.08 -19.16 12.84
N GLN A 172 -15.99 -18.41 12.64
CA GLN A 172 -16.05 -16.98 12.32
C GLN A 172 -14.83 -16.54 11.52
N PHE A 173 -14.96 -15.43 10.79
CA PHE A 173 -13.82 -14.76 10.18
C PHE A 173 -12.95 -14.06 11.25
N ALA A 174 -11.63 -14.17 11.09
CA ALA A 174 -10.65 -13.59 12.00
C ALA A 174 -9.37 -13.20 11.27
N ASP A 175 -8.59 -12.34 11.92
CA ASP A 175 -7.30 -11.88 11.41
C ASP A 175 -6.16 -12.62 12.13
N PHE A 176 -5.20 -13.12 11.36
CA PHE A 176 -4.01 -13.82 11.85
C PHE A 176 -2.75 -13.08 11.39
N VAL A 177 -1.95 -12.58 12.34
CA VAL A 177 -0.69 -11.89 12.01
C VAL A 177 0.27 -12.87 11.32
N LEU A 178 0.74 -12.56 10.12
CA LEU A 178 1.55 -13.48 9.31
C LEU A 178 2.83 -13.95 10.01
N THR A 179 3.53 -13.04 10.72
CA THR A 179 4.78 -13.35 11.43
C THR A 179 4.61 -14.29 12.62
N ARG A 180 3.37 -14.59 13.01
CA ARG A 180 3.03 -15.51 14.11
C ARG A 180 2.58 -16.89 13.61
N ILE A 181 2.52 -17.09 12.29
CA ILE A 181 2.22 -18.38 11.66
C ILE A 181 3.55 -19.11 11.43
N ARG A 182 3.76 -20.23 12.10
CA ARG A 182 5.02 -21.00 12.03
C ARG A 182 5.01 -22.05 10.92
N ASN A 183 3.97 -22.86 10.89
CA ASN A 183 3.79 -23.92 9.91
C ASN A 183 2.46 -23.76 9.18
N VAL A 184 2.44 -24.18 7.92
CA VAL A 184 1.24 -24.20 7.07
C VAL A 184 1.22 -25.53 6.33
N THR A 185 0.15 -26.29 6.53
CA THR A 185 -0.09 -27.56 5.85
C THR A 185 -1.38 -27.43 5.05
N GLN A 186 -1.33 -27.69 3.75
CA GLN A 186 -2.53 -27.68 2.92
C GLN A 186 -3.41 -28.89 3.27
N LEU A 187 -4.71 -28.66 3.35
CA LEU A 187 -5.70 -29.72 3.55
C LEU A 187 -6.37 -30.07 2.22
N ASP A 188 -6.84 -31.31 2.09
CA ASP A 188 -7.52 -31.78 0.87
C ASP A 188 -8.97 -31.28 0.76
N GLY A 189 -9.54 -30.76 1.85
CA GLY A 189 -10.90 -30.21 1.88
C GLY A 189 -11.03 -28.87 1.15
N ILE A 190 -12.10 -28.74 0.37
CA ILE A 190 -12.49 -27.49 -0.30
C ILE A 190 -13.19 -26.58 0.73
N ALA A 191 -13.00 -25.26 0.59
CA ALA A 191 -13.76 -24.28 1.35
C ALA A 191 -15.27 -24.40 1.08
N GLN A 192 -16.06 -24.41 2.14
CA GLN A 192 -17.52 -24.35 2.00
C GLN A 192 -17.97 -22.92 1.61
N PRO A 193 -19.16 -22.75 1.01
CA PRO A 193 -19.64 -21.44 0.60
C PRO A 193 -19.69 -20.38 1.71
N ASP A 194 -20.03 -20.79 2.94
CA ASP A 194 -20.07 -19.95 4.15
C ASP A 194 -18.69 -19.61 4.73
N GLU A 195 -17.63 -20.28 4.25
CA GLU A 195 -16.23 -20.02 4.61
C GLU A 195 -15.54 -19.09 3.60
N SER A 196 -16.25 -18.71 2.52
CA SER A 196 -15.72 -17.89 1.44
C SER A 196 -15.68 -16.41 1.79
N ILE A 197 -14.85 -15.63 1.07
CA ILE A 197 -14.77 -14.18 1.26
C ILE A 197 -16.12 -13.46 1.09
N ALA A 198 -17.01 -14.01 0.26
CA ALA A 198 -18.34 -13.45 0.02
C ALA A 198 -19.28 -13.61 1.23
N ALA A 199 -19.02 -14.59 2.10
CA ALA A 199 -19.75 -14.79 3.34
C ALA A 199 -19.22 -13.92 4.50
N ASP A 200 -18.04 -13.31 4.36
CA ASP A 200 -17.49 -12.39 5.35
C ASP A 200 -18.17 -11.02 5.23
N GLN A 201 -19.24 -10.81 6.00
CA GLN A 201 -19.99 -9.55 5.98
C GLN A 201 -19.11 -8.33 6.27
N GLN A 202 -18.16 -8.44 7.22
CA GLN A 202 -17.27 -7.33 7.57
C GLN A 202 -16.30 -7.00 6.44
N TRP A 203 -15.92 -7.99 5.64
CA TRP A 203 -15.12 -7.76 4.44
C TRP A 203 -15.98 -7.24 3.28
N MET A 204 -17.16 -7.80 3.05
CA MET A 204 -17.98 -7.39 1.91
C MET A 204 -18.56 -5.99 2.08
N GLN A 205 -18.82 -5.56 3.31
CA GLN A 205 -19.27 -4.22 3.62
C GLN A 205 -18.13 -3.19 3.51
N THR A 206 -18.40 -2.11 2.78
CA THR A 206 -17.57 -0.90 2.79
C THR A 206 -18.21 0.16 3.68
N VAL A 207 -17.37 0.90 4.39
CA VAL A 207 -17.75 2.06 5.20
C VAL A 207 -17.02 3.30 4.68
N SER A 208 -17.71 4.45 4.68
CA SER A 208 -17.10 5.74 4.36
C SER A 208 -16.81 6.50 5.64
N LEU A 209 -15.52 6.68 5.94
CA LEU A 209 -15.03 7.43 7.09
C LEU A 209 -14.85 8.89 6.68
N GLN A 210 -15.52 9.81 7.37
CA GLN A 210 -15.36 11.24 7.16
C GLN A 210 -14.39 11.78 8.20
N LEU A 211 -13.14 11.97 7.77
CA LEU A 211 -12.07 12.46 8.63
C LEU A 211 -11.93 13.97 8.45
N VAL A 212 -11.89 14.70 9.55
CA VAL A 212 -11.69 16.15 9.57
C VAL A 212 -10.49 16.48 10.45
N PRO A 213 -9.85 17.65 10.30
CA PRO A 213 -8.88 18.13 11.28
C PRO A 213 -9.51 18.13 12.67
N HIS A 214 -8.74 17.79 13.70
CA HIS A 214 -9.27 17.74 15.06
C HIS A 214 -9.82 19.12 15.46
N PRO A 215 -11.08 19.22 15.95
CA PRO A 215 -11.76 20.51 16.16
C PRO A 215 -11.01 21.49 17.08
N ASP A 216 -10.31 20.96 18.07
CA ASP A 216 -9.55 21.76 19.06
C ASP A 216 -8.15 22.21 18.58
N MET A 217 -7.81 22.01 17.30
CA MET A 217 -6.54 22.47 16.72
C MET A 217 -6.54 23.97 16.42
N GLN A 218 -5.40 24.62 16.69
CA GLN A 218 -5.21 26.04 16.38
C GLN A 218 -5.06 26.30 14.86
N TRP A 219 -4.44 25.39 14.12
CA TRP A 219 -4.09 25.56 12.70
C TRP A 219 -4.52 24.35 11.86
N PRO A 220 -5.83 24.14 11.65
CA PRO A 220 -6.35 22.99 10.91
C PRO A 220 -5.85 22.94 9.45
N GLN A 221 -5.48 24.09 8.87
CA GLN A 221 -4.99 24.18 7.49
C GLN A 221 -3.71 23.37 7.25
N ALA A 222 -2.87 23.18 8.28
CA ALA A 222 -1.67 22.34 8.16
C ALA A 222 -2.06 20.87 7.94
N VAL A 223 -3.04 20.38 8.71
CA VAL A 223 -3.58 19.02 8.56
C VAL A 223 -4.31 18.87 7.23
N GLU A 224 -5.07 19.88 6.79
CA GLU A 224 -5.73 19.85 5.48
C GLU A 224 -4.71 19.69 4.34
N LEU A 225 -3.55 20.36 4.42
CA LEU A 225 -2.48 20.23 3.45
C LEU A 225 -1.80 18.86 3.51
N ASP A 226 -1.47 18.35 4.70
CA ASP A 226 -0.82 17.05 4.89
C ASP A 226 -1.62 15.89 4.26
N TYR A 227 -2.95 15.99 4.33
CA TYR A 227 -3.87 14.95 3.87
C TYR A 227 -4.53 15.28 2.52
N GLY A 228 -4.22 16.41 1.90
CA GLY A 228 -4.81 16.84 0.63
C GLY A 228 -6.33 16.96 0.69
N MET A 229 -6.86 17.47 1.81
CA MET A 229 -8.30 17.58 2.04
C MET A 229 -8.96 18.54 1.07
N THR A 230 -10.21 18.25 0.70
CA THR A 230 -11.07 19.16 -0.05
C THR A 230 -12.19 19.63 0.86
N GLN A 231 -12.33 20.94 1.04
CA GLN A 231 -13.34 21.54 1.93
C GLN A 231 -13.26 21.03 3.39
N GLY A 232 -12.05 20.78 3.90
CA GLY A 232 -11.82 20.36 5.28
C GLY A 232 -12.18 18.91 5.60
N VAL A 233 -12.48 18.09 4.59
CA VAL A 233 -12.84 16.67 4.77
C VAL A 233 -11.92 15.79 3.94
N LEU A 234 -11.42 14.72 4.56
CA LEU A 234 -10.84 13.57 3.90
C LEU A 234 -11.83 12.41 3.97
N GLU A 235 -12.39 12.03 2.82
CA GLU A 235 -13.28 10.87 2.73
C GLU A 235 -12.47 9.60 2.47
N VAL A 236 -12.55 8.63 3.38
CA VAL A 236 -11.85 7.35 3.26
C VAL A 236 -12.84 6.19 3.21
N THR A 237 -12.96 5.59 2.04
CA THR A 237 -13.72 4.35 1.86
C THR A 237 -12.85 3.14 2.15
N THR A 238 -13.27 2.32 3.11
CA THR A 238 -12.55 1.09 3.50
C THR A 238 -13.51 -0.04 3.84
N ARG A 239 -13.00 -1.26 3.91
CA ARG A 239 -13.75 -2.46 4.33
C ARG A 239 -14.06 -2.34 5.83
N ALA A 240 -15.23 -2.77 6.29
CA ALA A 240 -15.57 -2.71 7.72
C ALA A 240 -14.55 -3.50 8.58
N ALA A 241 -14.06 -4.64 8.09
CA ALA A 241 -12.98 -5.41 8.71
C ALA A 241 -11.67 -4.60 8.89
N MET A 242 -11.46 -3.54 8.10
CA MET A 242 -10.26 -2.71 8.09
C MET A 242 -10.42 -1.33 8.75
N ALA A 243 -11.64 -0.87 9.01
CA ALA A 243 -11.90 0.49 9.48
C ALA A 243 -11.14 0.87 10.75
N GLY A 244 -11.17 0.02 11.79
CA GLY A 244 -10.44 0.30 13.03
C GLY A 244 -8.92 0.30 12.86
N TYR A 245 -8.38 -0.51 11.94
CA TYR A 245 -6.96 -0.47 11.62
C TYR A 245 -6.56 0.83 10.92
N VAL A 246 -7.40 1.34 10.00
CA VAL A 246 -7.17 2.64 9.34
C VAL A 246 -7.16 3.76 10.38
N LEU A 247 -8.17 3.80 11.25
CA LEU A 247 -8.27 4.81 12.31
C LEU A 247 -7.08 4.73 13.28
N GLN A 248 -6.64 3.52 13.64
CA GLN A 248 -5.46 3.33 14.47
C GLN A 248 -4.17 3.79 13.78
N ARG A 249 -4.01 3.47 12.49
CA ARG A 249 -2.79 3.78 11.72
C ARG A 249 -2.51 5.28 11.64
N TRP A 250 -3.57 6.08 11.51
CA TRP A 250 -3.45 7.55 11.44
C TRP A 250 -3.73 8.23 12.77
N SER A 251 -3.80 7.46 13.87
CA SER A 251 -4.13 8.00 15.19
C SER A 251 -5.36 8.91 15.15
N VAL A 252 -6.44 8.48 14.48
CA VAL A 252 -7.68 9.26 14.42
C VAL A 252 -8.39 9.18 15.76
N ASP A 253 -8.81 10.31 16.31
CA ASP A 253 -9.77 10.31 17.41
C ASP A 253 -11.14 9.83 16.91
N ALA A 254 -11.54 8.63 17.32
CA ALA A 254 -12.85 8.06 17.01
C ALA A 254 -13.87 8.22 18.15
N SER A 255 -13.59 9.07 19.14
CA SER A 255 -14.54 9.41 20.20
C SER A 255 -15.67 10.31 19.65
N PRO A 256 -16.93 10.14 20.11
CA PRO A 256 -18.05 10.95 19.62
C PRO A 256 -17.91 12.46 19.85
N LYS A 257 -17.04 12.88 20.78
CA LYS A 257 -16.89 14.26 21.24
C LYS A 257 -15.44 14.76 21.18
N HIS A 258 -14.63 14.26 20.22
CA HIS A 258 -13.25 14.72 19.98
C HIS A 258 -12.42 14.91 21.28
N SER A 259 -12.51 13.91 22.17
CA SER A 259 -12.02 13.98 23.55
C SER A 259 -10.54 13.66 23.73
N LEU A 260 -9.86 13.19 22.69
CA LEU A 260 -8.42 12.89 22.73
C LEU A 260 -7.60 14.16 22.47
N ASP A 261 -6.30 14.09 22.80
CA ASP A 261 -5.41 15.23 22.64
C ASP A 261 -5.19 15.55 21.15
N PRO A 262 -5.53 16.77 20.66
CA PRO A 262 -5.34 17.17 19.27
C PRO A 262 -3.87 17.13 18.82
N ASN A 263 -2.90 17.21 19.73
CA ASN A 263 -1.48 17.12 19.39
C ASN A 263 -1.01 15.68 19.10
N ALA A 264 -1.72 14.68 19.64
CA ALA A 264 -1.46 13.27 19.38
C ALA A 264 -2.40 12.71 18.29
N HIS A 265 -3.56 13.35 18.10
CA HIS A 265 -4.62 12.94 17.20
C HIS A 265 -5.02 14.12 16.31
N HIS A 266 -4.31 14.33 15.20
CA HIS A 266 -4.56 15.45 14.28
C HIS A 266 -5.89 15.35 13.53
N LEU A 267 -6.50 14.16 13.49
CA LEU A 267 -7.73 13.87 12.79
C LEU A 267 -8.80 13.42 13.77
N TRP A 268 -10.04 13.79 13.49
CA TRP A 268 -11.24 13.31 14.18
C TRP A 268 -12.21 12.66 13.20
N LEU A 269 -12.84 11.56 13.61
CA LEU A 269 -13.89 10.89 12.84
C LEU A 269 -15.23 11.59 13.07
N GLN A 270 -15.60 12.47 12.15
CA GLN A 270 -16.82 13.28 12.24
C GLN A 270 -18.09 12.41 12.31
N ASN A 271 -18.16 11.36 11.49
CA ASN A 271 -19.32 10.48 11.39
C ASN A 271 -19.16 9.19 12.21
N HIS A 272 -18.81 9.30 13.49
CA HIS A 272 -18.48 8.16 14.38
C HIS A 272 -19.50 7.01 14.36
N GLU A 273 -20.78 7.30 14.10
CA GLU A 273 -21.86 6.31 14.02
C GLU A 273 -21.67 5.26 12.92
N VAL A 274 -20.82 5.55 11.92
CA VAL A 274 -20.42 4.59 10.89
C VAL A 274 -19.73 3.35 11.46
N LEU A 275 -19.22 3.43 12.70
CA LEU A 275 -18.56 2.32 13.39
C LEU A 275 -19.55 1.36 14.08
N ARG A 276 -20.85 1.66 14.11
CA ARG A 276 -21.85 0.73 14.67
C ARG A 276 -21.86 -0.57 13.87
N GLY A 277 -21.69 -1.70 14.56
CA GLY A 277 -21.62 -3.03 13.94
C GLY A 277 -20.30 -3.34 13.24
N VAL A 278 -19.31 -2.43 13.28
CA VAL A 278 -17.97 -2.64 12.74
C VAL A 278 -17.10 -3.32 13.79
N GLN A 279 -16.78 -4.59 13.58
CA GLN A 279 -16.04 -5.39 14.56
C GLN A 279 -14.62 -4.87 14.80
N SER A 280 -13.99 -4.29 13.77
CA SER A 280 -12.63 -3.74 13.88
C SER A 280 -12.57 -2.44 14.67
N ALA A 281 -13.70 -1.74 14.88
CA ALA A 281 -13.76 -0.43 15.53
C ALA A 281 -13.17 -0.42 16.94
N VAL A 282 -13.12 -1.59 17.60
CA VAL A 282 -12.48 -1.78 18.89
C VAL A 282 -10.97 -1.43 18.89
N LEU A 283 -10.34 -1.33 17.73
CA LEU A 283 -8.93 -0.93 17.57
C LEU A 283 -8.76 0.60 17.45
N ALA A 284 -9.82 1.33 17.12
CA ALA A 284 -9.76 2.76 16.91
C ALA A 284 -9.55 3.52 18.24
N PRO A 285 -8.65 4.51 18.28
CA PRO A 285 -8.49 5.37 19.46
C PRO A 285 -9.81 6.04 19.85
N GLY A 286 -10.16 6.07 21.13
CA GLY A 286 -11.36 6.77 21.62
C GLY A 286 -12.70 6.05 21.40
N ALA A 287 -12.76 5.00 20.57
CA ALA A 287 -14.02 4.31 20.25
C ALA A 287 -14.65 3.55 21.44
N ARG A 288 -13.85 3.12 22.43
CA ARG A 288 -14.34 2.34 23.59
C ARG A 288 -14.66 3.16 24.84
N SER A 289 -14.38 4.47 24.83
CA SER A 289 -14.37 5.28 26.06
C SER A 289 -15.76 5.54 26.67
N GLN A 290 -16.85 5.00 26.11
CA GLN A 290 -18.21 5.23 26.61
C GLN A 290 -19.04 3.96 26.92
N GLU A 291 -18.66 2.74 26.51
CA GLU A 291 -19.37 1.53 26.95
C GLU A 291 -19.19 1.24 28.46
N ARG A 292 -18.28 1.95 29.13
CA ARG A 292 -18.10 1.88 30.59
C ARG A 292 -18.83 2.97 31.38
N ALA A 293 -19.60 3.83 30.71
CA ALA A 293 -20.29 4.97 31.34
C ALA A 293 -21.83 4.91 31.25
N ALA A 294 -22.39 3.77 30.86
CA ALA A 294 -23.83 3.50 30.85
C ALA A 294 -24.18 2.39 31.84
#